data_AF-A0A2U8UYD4-F1
#
_entry.id   AF-A0A2U8UYD4-F1
#
_cell.length_a   1.000
_cell.length_b   1.000
_cell.length_c   1.000
_cell.angle_alpha   90.00
_cell.angle_beta   90.00
_cell.angle_gamma   90.00
#
_symmetry.space_group_name_H-M   'P 1'
#
loop_
_entity.id
_entity.type
_entity.pdbx_description
1 polymer ?
#
loop_
_entity_poly.entity_id
_entity_poly.type
_entity_poly.pdbx_seq_one_letter_code
_entity_poly.pdbx_strand_id
1 'polypeptide(L)'
;MRFTSGCNHPSFTLPWRTLLPYLVALHLLQPGSAQLTVVAPSLRVSAIVGQDVVLRCQLSPCKDVRNSDIRWIQQRSSGIVHHYQYGVDLGQMEEYKGRTELLRDGLSDGNLDLRITAVTSSDSGSYICGVENADAYAEAVVNLEVSDPFSMIILYWTVALAVIITLLVGSFVIIAFLHRKKAAQSTELKRKDAELVDQAAALERKDAELAEQAALSKQRDAVLEKHVLKLEEKTDEVENWNSVLKKDSEEMGSGVADLKKLAAELEKHSEEMGTRDVKLERLADKLEHQTKELEKQHSQFQRHFQNMYLSVVKQKKMVTKLEAHCEQMVRRNARLEAAAVKVGHKAKESEKQKSELKERHEEMAEQTEAVVVETEEAEKPSEESD
;
A
#
# COMPACT_ATOMS: atom_id res chain seq x y z
N MET A 1 -153.30 14.04 126.46
CA MET A 1 -154.17 13.17 125.63
C MET A 1 -153.61 13.14 124.22
N ARG A 2 -153.49 11.92 123.67
CA ARG A 2 -153.48 11.52 122.24
C ARG A 2 -152.25 11.81 121.36
N PHE A 3 -151.75 10.69 120.83
CA PHE A 3 -150.88 10.50 119.67
C PHE A 3 -151.52 10.98 118.37
N THR A 4 -150.70 11.45 117.42
CA THR A 4 -150.84 11.11 115.99
C THR A 4 -149.47 11.01 115.33
N SER A 5 -149.19 9.82 114.81
CA SER A 5 -148.13 9.52 113.84
C SER A 5 -148.55 10.03 112.46
N GLY A 6 -147.60 10.49 111.64
CA GLY A 6 -147.85 10.90 110.25
C GLY A 6 -146.56 10.89 109.44
N CYS A 7 -146.41 9.88 108.59
CA CYS A 7 -145.35 9.77 107.58
C CYS A 7 -145.55 10.83 106.49
N ASN A 8 -144.47 11.49 106.04
CA ASN A 8 -144.42 12.20 104.76
C ASN A 8 -143.18 11.74 103.98
N HIS A 9 -143.42 10.98 102.91
CA HIS A 9 -142.47 10.78 101.82
C HIS A 9 -142.21 12.13 101.12
N PRO A 10 -140.96 12.50 100.80
CA PRO A 10 -140.71 13.48 99.76
C PRO A 10 -140.90 12.82 98.39
N SER A 11 -141.99 13.15 97.73
CA SER A 11 -142.22 12.84 96.32
C SER A 11 -141.25 13.67 95.47
N PHE A 12 -140.09 13.11 95.11
CA PHE A 12 -139.23 13.71 94.09
C PHE A 12 -139.81 13.43 92.71
N THR A 13 -140.75 14.27 92.27
CA THR A 13 -141.13 14.34 90.86
C THR A 13 -140.07 15.15 90.12
N LEU A 14 -139.02 14.49 89.64
CA LEU A 14 -138.09 15.08 88.67
C LEU A 14 -138.88 15.33 87.36
N PRO A 15 -139.00 16.59 86.89
CA PRO A 15 -139.79 16.90 85.70
C PRO A 15 -139.09 16.35 84.47
N TRP A 16 -139.80 15.56 83.66
CA TRP A 16 -139.27 14.93 82.43
C TRP A 16 -138.60 15.91 81.44
N ARG A 17 -138.90 17.21 81.56
CA ARG A 17 -138.38 18.30 80.73
C ARG A 17 -136.88 18.57 80.91
N THR A 18 -136.25 18.14 82.00
CA THR A 18 -134.80 18.27 82.19
C THR A 18 -134.01 17.03 81.74
N LEU A 19 -134.68 15.88 81.54
CA LEU A 19 -134.04 14.66 81.05
C LEU A 19 -133.74 14.74 79.54
N LEU A 20 -134.59 15.40 78.76
CA LEU A 20 -134.40 15.54 77.31
C LEU A 20 -133.08 16.26 76.94
N PRO A 21 -132.76 17.46 77.47
CA PRO A 21 -131.48 18.10 77.16
C PRO A 21 -130.29 17.32 77.70
N TYR A 22 -130.43 16.59 78.82
CA TYR A 22 -129.35 15.76 79.37
C TYR A 22 -129.11 14.49 78.53
N LEU A 23 -130.16 13.86 78.02
CA LEU A 23 -130.08 12.71 77.10
C LEU A 23 -129.56 13.13 75.72
N VAL A 24 -129.96 14.30 75.22
CA VAL A 24 -129.41 14.89 73.99
C VAL A 24 -127.93 15.24 74.19
N ALA A 25 -127.54 15.81 75.33
CA ALA A 25 -126.14 16.01 75.68
C ALA A 25 -125.36 14.68 75.74
N LEU A 26 -125.93 13.63 76.34
CA LEU A 26 -125.32 12.29 76.38
C LEU A 26 -125.19 11.65 75.00
N HIS A 27 -126.15 11.88 74.09
CA HIS A 27 -126.09 11.41 72.70
C HIS A 27 -125.10 12.22 71.83
N LEU A 28 -124.87 13.50 72.16
CA LEU A 28 -123.86 14.35 71.52
C LEU A 28 -122.44 14.12 72.06
N LEU A 29 -122.30 13.56 73.27
CA LEU A 29 -121.07 12.90 73.72
C LEU A 29 -120.93 11.55 72.98
N GLN A 30 -120.66 11.60 71.69
CA GLN A 30 -119.98 10.47 71.06
C GLN A 30 -118.63 10.33 71.76
N PRO A 31 -118.30 9.18 72.39
CA PRO A 31 -116.91 8.92 72.75
C PRO A 31 -116.12 8.96 71.44
N GLY A 32 -115.37 10.04 71.22
CA GLY A 32 -114.49 10.13 70.08
C GLY A 32 -113.54 8.93 70.13
N SER A 33 -113.65 8.03 69.16
CA SER A 33 -112.69 6.95 69.02
C SER A 33 -111.33 7.59 68.79
N ALA A 34 -110.46 7.58 69.81
CA ALA A 34 -109.08 8.01 69.64
C ALA A 34 -108.44 7.11 68.59
N GLN A 35 -108.01 7.69 67.46
CA GLN A 35 -107.39 6.93 66.38
C GLN A 35 -106.02 6.42 66.86
N LEU A 36 -105.76 5.13 66.65
CA LEU A 36 -104.50 4.50 66.99
C LEU A 36 -103.39 5.02 66.05
N THR A 37 -102.30 5.53 66.59
CA THR A 37 -101.15 6.02 65.81
C THR A 37 -99.83 5.50 66.40
N VAL A 38 -98.79 5.34 65.57
CA VAL A 38 -97.43 5.09 66.05
C VAL A 38 -96.62 6.36 65.90
N VAL A 39 -95.81 6.66 66.90
CA VAL A 39 -94.93 7.83 66.93
C VAL A 39 -93.50 7.35 67.09
N ALA A 40 -92.58 7.92 66.32
CA ALA A 40 -91.14 7.75 66.49
C ALA A 40 -90.59 8.92 67.32
N PRO A 41 -90.21 8.74 68.59
CA PRO A 41 -89.71 9.84 69.42
C PRO A 41 -88.38 10.44 68.89
N SER A 42 -87.59 9.62 68.21
CA SER A 42 -86.32 10.01 67.60
C SER A 42 -86.33 9.67 66.12
N LEU A 43 -86.71 10.63 65.28
CA LEU A 43 -86.78 10.45 63.83
C LEU A 43 -85.41 10.14 63.19
N ARG A 44 -84.31 10.53 63.84
CA ARG A 44 -82.93 10.29 63.42
C ARG A 44 -82.12 9.71 64.57
N VAL A 45 -81.44 8.61 64.31
CA VAL A 45 -80.55 7.92 65.24
C VAL A 45 -79.21 7.73 64.53
N SER A 46 -78.10 8.03 65.20
CA SER A 46 -76.76 7.88 64.64
C SER A 46 -75.98 6.80 65.40
N ALA A 47 -75.18 6.01 64.68
CA ALA A 47 -74.33 4.98 65.25
C ALA A 47 -73.01 4.87 64.46
N ILE A 48 -71.99 4.28 65.07
CA ILE A 48 -70.73 3.92 64.41
C ILE A 48 -70.77 2.41 64.13
N VAL A 49 -70.18 1.98 63.01
CA VAL A 49 -70.04 0.55 62.68
C VAL A 49 -69.52 -0.25 63.88
N GLY A 50 -70.18 -1.37 64.17
CA GLY A 50 -69.89 -2.26 65.29
C GLY A 50 -70.59 -1.92 66.60
N GLN A 51 -71.26 -0.76 66.72
CA GLN A 51 -72.05 -0.43 67.89
C GLN A 51 -73.44 -1.08 67.86
N ASP A 52 -74.06 -1.19 69.04
CA ASP A 52 -75.47 -1.54 69.16
C ASP A 52 -76.31 -0.27 69.17
N VAL A 53 -77.48 -0.31 68.53
CA VAL A 53 -78.40 0.82 68.45
C VAL A 53 -79.82 0.38 68.82
N VAL A 54 -80.60 1.30 69.40
CA VAL A 54 -82.03 1.09 69.68
C VAL A 54 -82.84 2.10 68.87
N LEU A 55 -83.68 1.58 67.98
CA LEU A 55 -84.66 2.35 67.23
C LEU A 55 -85.96 2.39 68.04
N ARG A 56 -86.43 3.61 68.35
CA ARG A 56 -87.58 3.79 69.24
C ARG A 56 -88.87 4.13 68.49
N CYS A 57 -89.93 3.42 68.83
CA CYS A 57 -91.29 3.69 68.36
C CYS A 57 -92.29 3.40 69.48
N GLN A 58 -93.37 4.18 69.53
CA GLN A 58 -94.35 4.07 70.59
C GLN A 58 -95.77 4.25 70.05
N LEU A 59 -96.70 3.48 70.59
CA LEU A 59 -98.12 3.56 70.31
C LEU A 59 -98.77 4.75 71.06
N SER A 60 -99.59 5.52 70.36
CA SER A 60 -100.35 6.64 70.89
C SER A 60 -101.85 6.49 70.56
N PRO A 61 -102.74 6.43 71.55
CA PRO A 61 -102.45 6.40 73.00
C PRO A 61 -101.75 5.10 73.43
N CYS A 62 -101.01 5.16 74.54
CA CYS A 62 -100.28 4.02 75.10
C CYS A 62 -101.23 2.89 75.47
N LYS A 63 -100.91 1.67 75.01
CA LYS A 63 -101.71 0.46 75.23
C LYS A 63 -100.80 -0.76 75.22
N ASP A 64 -101.18 -1.78 75.97
CA ASP A 64 -100.51 -3.09 75.94
C ASP A 64 -100.58 -3.70 74.54
N VAL A 65 -99.40 -3.96 73.96
CA VAL A 65 -99.21 -4.55 72.62
C VAL A 65 -98.53 -5.92 72.66
N ARG A 66 -98.47 -6.58 73.83
CA ARG A 66 -97.85 -7.92 73.94
C ARG A 66 -98.50 -8.96 73.03
N ASN A 67 -99.78 -8.81 72.74
CA ASN A 67 -100.54 -9.72 71.88
C ASN A 67 -100.83 -9.12 70.49
N SER A 68 -100.07 -8.11 70.07
CA SER A 68 -100.17 -7.47 68.75
C SER A 68 -99.18 -8.10 67.76
N ASP A 69 -99.39 -7.86 66.47
CA ASP A 69 -98.42 -8.13 65.41
C ASP A 69 -97.56 -6.87 65.23
N ILE A 70 -96.25 -7.00 65.47
CA ILE A 70 -95.29 -5.89 65.42
C ILE A 70 -94.25 -6.21 64.35
N ARG A 71 -94.07 -5.27 63.41
CA ARG A 71 -93.15 -5.43 62.29
C ARG A 71 -92.21 -4.25 62.19
N TRP A 72 -90.92 -4.58 62.12
CA TRP A 72 -89.88 -3.67 61.68
C TRP A 72 -89.47 -4.02 60.27
N ILE A 73 -89.58 -3.05 59.36
CA ILE A 73 -89.33 -3.23 57.93
C ILE A 73 -88.30 -2.21 57.48
N GLN A 74 -87.26 -2.64 56.79
CA GLN A 74 -86.30 -1.73 56.18
C GLN A 74 -86.89 -1.17 54.89
N GLN A 75 -87.07 0.15 54.81
CA GLN A 75 -87.79 0.79 53.71
C GLN A 75 -87.11 0.58 52.35
N ARG A 76 -85.77 0.59 52.29
CA ARG A 76 -85.00 0.42 51.05
C ARG A 76 -85.23 -0.95 50.40
N SER A 77 -85.22 -2.02 51.19
CA SER A 77 -85.32 -3.40 50.72
C SER A 77 -86.75 -3.94 50.81
N SER A 78 -87.65 -3.24 51.51
CA SER A 78 -88.94 -3.77 51.98
C SER A 78 -88.81 -5.09 52.75
N GLY A 79 -87.62 -5.36 53.30
CA GLY A 79 -87.29 -6.59 54.02
C GLY A 79 -87.71 -6.53 55.48
N ILE A 80 -88.15 -7.67 56.01
CA ILE A 80 -88.50 -7.81 57.43
C ILE A 80 -87.22 -7.82 58.26
N VAL A 81 -87.01 -6.78 59.05
CA VAL A 81 -85.90 -6.64 60.00
C VAL A 81 -86.20 -7.40 61.28
N HIS A 82 -87.46 -7.36 61.73
CA HIS A 82 -87.95 -8.12 62.87
C HIS A 82 -89.47 -8.27 62.79
N HIS A 83 -90.00 -9.45 63.07
CA HIS A 83 -91.44 -9.71 63.13
C HIS A 83 -91.78 -10.45 64.42
N TYR A 84 -92.63 -9.85 65.22
CA TYR A 84 -93.12 -10.37 66.49
C TYR A 84 -94.64 -10.53 66.43
N GLN A 85 -95.16 -11.67 66.89
CA GLN A 85 -96.59 -11.92 66.95
C GLN A 85 -96.91 -12.85 68.13
N TYR A 86 -97.90 -12.49 68.95
CA TYR A 86 -98.41 -13.33 70.06
C TYR A 86 -97.34 -13.93 70.98
N GLY A 87 -96.32 -13.15 71.34
CA GLY A 87 -95.25 -13.59 72.24
C GLY A 87 -94.03 -14.21 71.55
N VAL A 88 -94.07 -14.48 70.25
CA VAL A 88 -93.01 -15.17 69.51
C VAL A 88 -92.42 -14.33 68.38
N ASP A 89 -91.13 -14.51 68.12
CA ASP A 89 -90.43 -13.88 66.99
C ASP A 89 -90.53 -14.83 65.79
N LEU A 90 -91.15 -14.37 64.70
CA LEU A 90 -91.53 -15.21 63.56
C LEU A 90 -90.51 -15.21 62.42
N GLY A 91 -89.85 -14.08 62.16
CA GLY A 91 -88.98 -13.97 60.99
C GLY A 91 -88.11 -12.72 60.95
N GLN A 92 -86.95 -12.88 60.34
CA GLN A 92 -85.94 -11.85 60.07
C GLN A 92 -85.31 -12.16 58.70
N MET A 93 -84.95 -11.13 57.94
CA MET A 93 -84.11 -11.27 56.76
C MET A 93 -82.69 -11.70 57.15
N GLU A 94 -81.98 -12.37 56.23
CA GLU A 94 -80.73 -13.06 56.55
C GLU A 94 -79.66 -12.09 57.10
N GLU A 95 -79.62 -10.84 56.63
CA GLU A 95 -78.67 -9.83 57.07
C GLU A 95 -78.87 -9.38 58.53
N TYR A 96 -80.07 -9.58 59.10
CA TYR A 96 -80.45 -9.15 60.44
C TYR A 96 -80.67 -10.33 61.41
N LYS A 97 -80.59 -11.56 60.92
CA LYS A 97 -80.80 -12.77 61.70
C LYS A 97 -79.81 -12.85 62.86
N GLY A 98 -80.34 -12.98 64.07
CA GLY A 98 -79.54 -13.01 65.31
C GLY A 98 -78.90 -11.67 65.69
N ARG A 99 -79.19 -10.58 64.96
CA ARG A 99 -78.70 -9.21 65.25
C ARG A 99 -79.80 -8.29 65.76
N THR A 100 -81.08 -8.69 65.71
CA THR A 100 -82.19 -7.83 66.14
C THR A 100 -83.01 -8.43 67.27
N GLU A 101 -83.46 -7.58 68.19
CA GLU A 101 -84.25 -7.95 69.36
C GLU A 101 -85.29 -6.88 69.66
N LEU A 102 -86.56 -7.28 69.71
CA LEU A 102 -87.65 -6.43 70.19
C LEU A 102 -87.59 -6.35 71.73
N LEU A 103 -87.57 -5.13 72.28
CA LEU A 103 -87.47 -4.91 73.73
C LEU A 103 -88.82 -5.17 74.41
N ARG A 104 -88.93 -6.34 75.05
CA ARG A 104 -90.19 -6.86 75.60
C ARG A 104 -90.70 -6.09 76.82
N ASP A 105 -89.80 -5.52 77.62
CA ASP A 105 -90.14 -4.82 78.88
C ASP A 105 -91.06 -3.61 78.66
N GLY A 106 -90.99 -2.97 77.48
CA GLY A 106 -91.79 -1.78 77.16
C GLY A 106 -93.14 -2.08 76.50
N LEU A 107 -93.44 -3.33 76.16
CA LEU A 107 -94.64 -3.68 75.38
C LEU A 107 -95.96 -3.42 76.15
N SER A 108 -95.95 -3.49 77.49
CA SER A 108 -97.15 -3.18 78.29
C SER A 108 -97.55 -1.70 78.21
N ASP A 109 -96.58 -0.83 77.92
CA ASP A 109 -96.76 0.63 77.84
C ASP A 109 -96.86 1.11 76.39
N GLY A 110 -96.90 0.19 75.42
CA GLY A 110 -96.98 0.51 73.99
C GLY A 110 -95.65 0.84 73.33
N ASN A 111 -94.50 0.56 73.95
CA ASN A 111 -93.19 0.75 73.32
C ASN A 111 -92.87 -0.42 72.39
N LEU A 112 -92.34 -0.09 71.20
CA LEU A 112 -92.06 -1.02 70.09
C LEU A 112 -90.56 -1.04 69.77
N ASP A 113 -89.72 -0.68 70.74
CA ASP A 113 -88.30 -0.44 70.55
C ASP A 113 -87.55 -1.68 70.05
N LEU A 114 -86.74 -1.49 69.00
CA LEU A 114 -85.93 -2.53 68.40
C LEU A 114 -84.45 -2.26 68.64
N ARG A 115 -83.73 -3.22 69.22
CA ARG A 115 -82.27 -3.22 69.26
C ARG A 115 -81.71 -3.90 68.02
N ILE A 116 -80.73 -3.27 67.38
CA ILE A 116 -79.89 -3.86 66.33
C ILE A 116 -78.45 -3.88 66.85
N THR A 117 -77.84 -5.06 66.92
CA THR A 117 -76.48 -5.25 67.44
C THR A 117 -75.44 -5.20 66.32
N ALA A 118 -74.26 -4.68 66.64
CA ALA A 118 -73.11 -4.58 65.74
C ALA A 118 -73.50 -4.04 64.36
N VAL A 119 -74.00 -2.81 64.31
CA VAL A 119 -74.46 -2.17 63.07
C VAL A 119 -73.35 -2.11 62.01
N THR A 120 -73.75 -2.18 60.76
CA THR A 120 -72.89 -2.14 59.57
C THR A 120 -73.29 -0.96 58.69
N SER A 121 -72.41 -0.55 57.78
CA SER A 121 -72.69 0.55 56.84
C SER A 121 -73.94 0.30 55.98
N SER A 122 -74.29 -0.97 55.72
CA SER A 122 -75.52 -1.36 55.00
C SER A 122 -76.81 -1.18 55.80
N ASP A 123 -76.72 -1.10 57.13
CA ASP A 123 -77.89 -0.89 57.99
C ASP A 123 -78.34 0.60 58.00
N SER A 124 -77.53 1.51 57.45
CA SER A 124 -77.90 2.92 57.30
C SER A 124 -79.09 3.09 56.35
N GLY A 125 -80.17 3.71 56.85
CA GLY A 125 -81.41 3.92 56.09
C GLY A 125 -82.65 4.11 56.97
N SER A 126 -83.80 4.12 56.31
CA SER A 126 -85.11 4.31 56.93
C SER A 126 -85.76 2.96 57.29
N TYR A 127 -86.34 2.91 58.48
CA TYR A 127 -87.01 1.75 59.05
C TYR A 127 -88.44 2.12 59.40
N ILE A 128 -89.38 1.24 59.07
CA ILE A 128 -90.80 1.38 59.37
C ILE A 128 -91.09 0.46 60.56
N CYS A 129 -91.65 1.03 61.63
CA CYS A 129 -92.21 0.28 62.74
C CYS A 129 -93.73 0.29 62.61
N GLY A 130 -94.32 -0.86 62.32
CA GLY A 130 -95.76 -1.06 62.23
C GLY A 130 -96.28 -1.90 63.39
N VAL A 131 -97.49 -1.60 63.84
CA VAL A 131 -98.27 -2.44 64.73
C VAL A 131 -99.64 -2.70 64.11
N GLU A 132 -100.01 -3.98 64.05
CA GLU A 132 -101.31 -4.44 63.58
C GLU A 132 -102.06 -5.12 64.74
N ASN A 133 -103.31 -4.69 64.91
CA ASN A 133 -104.28 -5.25 65.83
C ASN A 133 -105.56 -5.62 65.05
N ALA A 134 -106.46 -6.38 65.67
CA ALA A 134 -107.69 -6.87 65.02
C ALA A 134 -108.51 -5.81 64.26
N ASP A 135 -108.46 -4.55 64.69
CA ASP A 135 -109.29 -3.47 64.14
C ASP A 135 -108.48 -2.30 63.52
N ALA A 136 -107.14 -2.29 63.60
CA ALA A 136 -106.33 -1.15 63.17
C ALA A 136 -104.86 -1.48 62.88
N TYR A 137 -104.31 -0.81 61.87
CA TYR A 137 -102.89 -0.76 61.53
C TYR A 137 -102.35 0.67 61.71
N ALA A 138 -101.18 0.80 62.31
CA ALA A 138 -100.49 2.09 62.43
C ALA A 138 -98.97 1.91 62.31
N GLU A 139 -98.29 2.90 61.73
CA GLU A 139 -96.85 2.85 61.47
C GLU A 139 -96.14 4.20 61.69
N ALA A 140 -94.84 4.15 61.92
CA ALA A 140 -93.95 5.30 61.94
C ALA A 140 -92.59 4.98 61.30
N VAL A 141 -91.88 6.02 60.87
CA VAL A 141 -90.56 5.89 60.25
C VAL A 141 -89.46 6.40 61.19
N VAL A 142 -88.37 5.64 61.30
CA VAL A 142 -87.13 5.99 62.01
C VAL A 142 -85.97 5.93 61.02
N ASN A 143 -85.09 6.93 61.03
CA ASN A 143 -83.89 6.94 60.19
C ASN A 143 -82.65 6.61 61.02
N LEU A 144 -81.90 5.60 60.60
CA LEU A 144 -80.62 5.23 61.18
C LEU A 144 -79.48 5.70 60.25
N GLU A 145 -78.53 6.45 60.79
CA GLU A 145 -77.32 6.89 60.11
C GLU A 145 -76.10 6.18 60.72
N VAL A 146 -75.49 5.29 59.95
CA VAL A 146 -74.29 4.56 60.38
C VAL A 146 -73.04 5.19 59.76
N SER A 147 -72.11 5.64 60.60
CA SER A 147 -70.82 6.19 60.20
C SER A 147 -69.73 5.10 60.20
N ASP A 148 -68.91 5.06 59.15
CA ASP A 148 -67.78 4.14 59.00
C ASP A 148 -66.46 4.89 58.80
N PRO A 149 -65.85 5.40 59.90
CA PRO A 149 -64.59 6.12 59.82
C PRO A 149 -63.42 5.19 59.45
N PHE A 150 -63.52 3.89 59.76
CA PHE A 150 -62.43 2.94 59.56
C PHE A 150 -62.25 2.57 58.09
N SER A 151 -63.33 2.38 57.34
CA SER A 151 -63.26 2.11 55.90
C SER A 151 -62.60 3.26 55.14
N MET A 152 -62.88 4.51 55.52
CA MET A 152 -62.20 5.68 54.96
C MET A 152 -60.71 5.65 55.23
N ILE A 153 -60.30 5.38 56.47
CA ILE A 153 -58.88 5.27 56.85
C ILE A 153 -58.19 4.20 55.98
N ILE A 154 -58.77 3.01 55.88
CA ILE A 154 -58.18 1.91 55.09
C ILE A 154 -58.03 2.31 53.62
N LEU A 155 -59.02 2.97 53.01
CA LEU A 155 -58.94 3.42 51.62
C LEU A 155 -57.83 4.47 51.41
N TYR A 156 -57.68 5.45 52.32
CA TYR A 156 -56.63 6.47 52.20
C TYR A 156 -55.23 5.85 52.30
N TRP A 157 -55.00 4.99 53.29
CA TRP A 157 -53.69 4.36 53.49
C TRP A 157 -53.32 3.41 52.36
N THR A 158 -54.27 2.63 51.83
CA THR A 158 -54.01 1.75 50.67
C THR A 158 -53.61 2.52 49.42
N VAL A 159 -54.29 3.65 49.13
CA VAL A 159 -53.92 4.53 48.02
C VAL A 159 -52.54 5.16 48.24
N ALA A 160 -52.24 5.64 49.45
CA ALA A 160 -50.94 6.22 49.77
C ALA A 160 -49.80 5.20 49.59
N LEU A 161 -49.97 3.96 50.08
CA LEU A 161 -49.00 2.88 49.89
C LEU A 161 -48.78 2.57 48.41
N ALA A 162 -49.85 2.51 47.60
CA ALA A 162 -49.74 2.29 46.17
C ALA A 162 -48.90 3.40 45.47
N VAL A 163 -49.11 4.66 45.82
CA VAL A 163 -48.33 5.80 45.28
C VAL A 163 -46.87 5.72 45.72
N ILE A 164 -46.59 5.38 46.97
CA ILE A 164 -45.20 5.25 47.46
C ILE A 164 -44.50 4.12 46.71
N ILE A 165 -45.15 2.97 46.53
CA ILE A 165 -44.58 1.82 45.83
C ILE A 165 -44.28 2.19 44.36
N THR A 166 -45.18 2.89 43.67
CA THR A 166 -44.94 3.30 42.27
C THR A 166 -43.77 4.27 42.15
N LEU A 167 -43.64 5.23 43.06
CA LEU A 167 -42.49 6.15 43.10
C LEU A 167 -41.18 5.43 43.41
N LEU A 168 -41.17 4.47 44.34
CA LEU A 168 -39.97 3.69 44.66
C LEU A 168 -39.51 2.84 43.48
N VAL A 169 -40.45 2.17 42.80
CA VAL A 169 -40.14 1.37 41.58
C VAL A 169 -39.63 2.28 40.47
N GLY A 170 -40.29 3.43 40.23
CA GLY A 170 -39.84 4.41 39.24
C GLY A 170 -38.43 4.93 39.54
N SER A 171 -38.17 5.30 40.78
CA SER A 171 -36.84 5.74 41.25
C SER A 171 -35.78 4.66 41.06
N PHE A 172 -36.07 3.41 41.44
CA PHE A 172 -35.16 2.29 41.25
C PHE A 172 -34.81 2.07 39.77
N VAL A 173 -35.78 2.13 38.87
CA VAL A 173 -35.55 2.02 37.42
C VAL A 173 -34.67 3.15 36.90
N ILE A 174 -34.93 4.40 37.32
CA ILE A 174 -34.12 5.57 36.94
C ILE A 174 -32.68 5.40 37.45
N ILE A 175 -32.50 5.01 38.71
CA ILE A 175 -31.19 4.77 39.31
C ILE A 175 -30.44 3.68 38.53
N ALA A 176 -31.08 2.54 38.26
CA ALA A 176 -30.49 1.46 37.47
C ALA A 176 -30.09 1.93 36.06
N PHE A 177 -30.93 2.73 35.39
CA PHE A 177 -30.62 3.32 34.09
C PHE A 177 -29.40 4.25 34.15
N LEU A 178 -29.34 5.14 35.14
CA LEU A 178 -28.21 6.03 35.35
C LEU A 178 -26.91 5.25 35.64
N HIS A 179 -26.97 4.18 36.43
CA HIS A 179 -25.82 3.31 36.68
C HIS A 179 -25.34 2.61 35.41
N ARG A 180 -26.26 2.07 34.59
CA ARG A 180 -25.92 1.46 33.29
C ARG A 180 -25.26 2.47 32.35
N LYS A 181 -25.80 3.69 32.27
CA LYS A 181 -25.25 4.77 31.45
C LYS A 181 -23.85 5.16 31.91
N LYS A 182 -23.65 5.32 33.23
CA LYS A 182 -22.34 5.66 33.82
C LYS A 182 -21.30 4.56 33.58
N ALA A 183 -21.71 3.29 33.69
CA ALA A 183 -20.82 2.15 33.41
C ALA A 183 -20.35 2.14 31.94
N ALA A 184 -21.26 2.36 30.99
CA ALA A 184 -20.93 2.42 29.56
C ALA A 184 -19.97 3.59 29.21
N GLN A 185 -20.16 4.75 29.84
CA GLN A 185 -19.23 5.88 29.66
C GLN A 185 -17.86 5.58 30.26
N SER A 186 -17.79 4.91 31.42
CA SER A 186 -16.53 4.53 32.04
C SER A 186 -15.74 3.53 31.19
N THR A 187 -16.40 2.58 30.54
CA THR A 187 -15.73 1.63 29.64
C THR A 187 -15.18 2.30 28.39
N GLU A 188 -15.92 3.25 27.79
CA GLU A 188 -15.43 4.00 26.63
C GLU A 188 -14.24 4.91 26.98
N LEU A 189 -14.26 5.55 28.16
CA LEU A 189 -13.13 6.36 28.63
C LEU A 189 -11.88 5.50 28.81
N LYS A 190 -12.00 4.33 29.46
CA LYS A 190 -10.89 3.40 29.61
C LYS A 190 -10.33 2.91 28.26
N ARG A 191 -11.18 2.70 27.25
CA ARG A 191 -10.75 2.34 25.89
C ARG A 191 -9.94 3.47 25.26
N LYS A 192 -10.41 4.71 25.39
CA LYS A 192 -9.70 5.89 24.88
C LYS A 192 -8.37 6.12 25.60
N ASP A 193 -8.33 5.92 26.92
CA ASP A 193 -7.09 6.02 27.70
C ASP A 193 -6.06 4.97 27.23
N ALA A 194 -6.50 3.73 26.98
CA ALA A 194 -5.63 2.69 26.42
C ALA A 194 -5.12 3.05 25.00
N GLU A 195 -6.00 3.58 24.14
CA GLU A 195 -5.64 4.03 22.79
C GLU A 195 -4.63 5.19 22.82
N LEU A 196 -4.77 6.13 23.77
CA LEU A 196 -3.81 7.22 23.98
C LEU A 196 -2.45 6.72 24.46
N VAL A 197 -2.41 5.70 25.34
CA VAL A 197 -1.16 5.07 25.79
C VAL A 197 -0.44 4.40 24.63
N ASP A 198 -1.16 3.66 23.78
CA ASP A 198 -0.58 3.03 22.58
C ASP A 198 -0.05 4.07 21.59
N GLN A 199 -0.78 5.18 21.40
CA GLN A 199 -0.33 6.30 20.56
C GLN A 199 0.91 6.97 21.12
N ALA A 200 0.99 7.20 22.44
CA ALA A 200 2.16 7.76 23.09
C ALA A 200 3.39 6.86 22.89
N ALA A 201 3.25 5.55 23.08
CA ALA A 201 4.31 4.58 22.83
C ALA A 201 4.76 4.54 21.36
N ALA A 202 3.82 4.70 20.41
CA ALA A 202 4.15 4.79 18.99
C ALA A 202 4.90 6.08 18.64
N LEU A 203 4.54 7.21 19.28
CA LEU A 203 5.24 8.48 19.11
C LEU A 203 6.68 8.39 19.62
N GLU A 204 6.91 7.81 20.81
CA GLU A 204 8.25 7.60 21.35
C GLU A 204 9.14 6.76 20.42
N ARG A 205 8.58 5.72 19.78
CA ARG A 205 9.32 4.93 18.77
C ARG A 205 9.71 5.78 17.56
N LYS A 206 8.82 6.64 17.08
CA LYS A 206 9.11 7.55 15.97
C LYS A 206 10.16 8.59 16.33
N ASP A 207 10.13 9.11 17.56
CA ASP A 207 11.17 10.03 18.04
C ASP A 207 12.54 9.33 18.11
N ALA A 208 12.59 8.05 18.51
CA ALA A 208 13.80 7.26 18.47
C ALA A 208 14.32 7.01 17.04
N GLU A 209 13.44 6.67 16.09
CA GLU A 209 13.79 6.54 14.66
C GLU A 209 14.34 7.85 14.07
N LEU A 210 13.72 8.98 14.40
CA LEU A 210 14.18 10.30 13.96
C LEU A 210 15.54 10.65 14.57
N ALA A 211 15.78 10.30 15.83
CA ALA A 211 17.09 10.49 16.47
C ALA A 211 18.18 9.65 15.79
N GLU A 212 17.89 8.41 15.40
CA GLU A 212 18.80 7.55 14.63
C GLU A 212 19.09 8.15 13.24
N GLN A 213 18.05 8.63 12.55
CA GLN A 213 18.21 9.28 11.25
C GLN A 213 19.04 10.57 11.33
N ALA A 214 18.85 11.36 12.39
CA ALA A 214 19.64 12.55 12.66
C ALA A 214 21.12 12.20 12.90
N ALA A 215 21.40 11.11 13.63
CA ALA A 215 22.77 10.62 13.83
C ALA A 215 23.43 10.18 12.52
N LEU A 216 22.70 9.47 11.64
CA LEU A 216 23.17 9.08 10.31
C LEU A 216 23.45 10.30 9.40
N SER A 217 22.58 11.32 9.43
CA SER A 217 22.82 12.56 8.69
C SER A 217 24.12 13.22 9.14
N LYS A 218 24.30 13.36 10.46
CA LYS A 218 25.52 13.96 11.03
C LYS A 218 26.79 13.19 10.64
N GLN A 219 26.72 11.86 10.58
CA GLN A 219 27.84 11.04 10.11
C GLN A 219 28.13 11.31 8.62
N ARG A 220 27.10 11.41 7.78
CA ARG A 220 27.25 11.73 6.36
C ARG A 220 27.87 13.11 6.18
N ASP A 221 27.44 14.10 6.95
CA ASP A 221 27.97 15.47 6.89
C ASP A 221 29.47 15.49 7.24
N ALA A 222 29.88 14.75 8.27
CA ALA A 222 31.30 14.62 8.63
C ALA A 222 32.14 13.92 7.53
N VAL A 223 31.58 12.91 6.85
CA VAL A 223 32.24 12.28 5.69
C VAL A 223 32.34 13.25 4.51
N LEU A 224 31.28 14.03 4.28
CA LEU A 224 31.24 15.02 3.22
C LEU A 224 32.29 16.12 3.46
N GLU A 225 32.40 16.62 4.69
CA GLU A 225 33.43 17.58 5.09
C GLU A 225 34.84 17.03 4.81
N LYS A 226 35.10 15.77 5.13
CA LYS A 226 36.37 15.10 4.80
C LYS A 226 36.62 15.02 3.29
N HIS A 227 35.58 14.79 2.49
CA HIS A 227 35.70 14.79 1.03
C HIS A 227 35.95 16.19 0.47
N VAL A 228 35.32 17.22 1.03
CA VAL A 228 35.54 18.63 0.68
C VAL A 228 36.99 19.01 0.93
N LEU A 229 37.53 18.71 2.13
CA LEU A 229 38.93 18.97 2.45
C LEU A 229 39.91 18.28 1.48
N LYS A 230 39.60 17.05 1.06
CA LYS A 230 40.42 16.31 0.08
C LYS A 230 40.31 16.90 -1.34
N LEU A 231 39.16 17.50 -1.69
CA LEU A 231 38.99 18.18 -2.96
C LEU A 231 39.74 19.52 -2.98
N GLU A 232 39.76 20.25 -1.87
CA GLU A 232 40.58 21.47 -1.73
C GLU A 232 42.06 21.13 -1.92
N GLU A 233 42.59 20.11 -1.24
CA GLU A 233 43.97 19.64 -1.40
C GLU A 233 44.31 19.32 -2.87
N LYS A 234 43.42 18.62 -3.57
CA LYS A 234 43.60 18.33 -5.01
C LYS A 234 43.50 19.57 -5.89
N THR A 235 42.70 20.55 -5.50
CA THR A 235 42.57 21.81 -6.24
C THR A 235 43.87 22.60 -6.14
N ASP A 236 44.46 22.67 -4.95
CA ASP A 236 45.78 23.26 -4.73
C ASP A 236 46.87 22.53 -5.53
N GLU A 237 46.81 21.19 -5.61
CA GLU A 237 47.72 20.39 -6.42
C GLU A 237 47.59 20.71 -7.92
N VAL A 238 46.37 20.86 -8.43
CA VAL A 238 46.12 21.24 -9.83
C VAL A 238 46.59 22.66 -10.10
N GLU A 239 46.39 23.60 -9.18
CA GLU A 239 46.88 24.98 -9.32
C GLU A 239 48.41 25.01 -9.39
N ASN A 240 49.09 24.20 -8.58
CA ASN A 240 50.53 24.01 -8.64
C ASN A 240 50.97 23.43 -10.01
N TRP A 241 50.35 22.35 -10.47
CA TRP A 241 50.64 21.78 -11.80
C TRP A 241 50.40 22.78 -12.93
N ASN A 242 49.35 23.59 -12.85
CA ASN A 242 49.06 24.65 -13.82
C ASN A 242 50.16 25.72 -13.83
N SER A 243 50.71 26.08 -12.66
CA SER A 243 51.84 27.02 -12.57
C SER A 243 53.11 26.48 -13.24
N VAL A 244 53.39 25.17 -13.10
CA VAL A 244 54.50 24.48 -13.76
C VAL A 244 54.30 24.47 -15.27
N LEU A 245 53.11 24.08 -15.74
CA LEU A 245 52.75 24.08 -17.17
C LEU A 245 52.90 25.46 -17.81
N LYS A 246 52.54 26.53 -17.08
CA LYS A 246 52.71 27.90 -17.56
C LYS A 246 54.19 28.23 -17.77
N LYS A 247 55.05 27.82 -16.84
CA LYS A 247 56.51 28.00 -16.96
C LYS A 247 57.09 27.22 -18.14
N ASP A 248 56.70 25.96 -18.30
CA ASP A 248 57.14 25.12 -19.42
C ASP A 248 56.65 25.70 -20.77
N SER A 249 55.45 26.28 -20.82
CA SER A 249 54.92 26.96 -22.00
C SER A 249 55.73 28.22 -22.35
N GLU A 250 56.18 29.00 -21.36
CA GLU A 250 57.02 30.17 -21.59
C GLU A 250 58.42 29.77 -22.10
N GLU A 251 58.98 28.67 -21.57
CA GLU A 251 60.26 28.11 -22.01
C GLU A 251 60.19 27.48 -23.41
N MET A 252 59.09 26.80 -23.74
CA MET A 252 58.86 26.29 -25.09
C MET A 252 58.69 27.44 -26.11
N GLY A 253 58.12 28.57 -25.68
CA GLY A 253 58.02 29.79 -26.47
C GLY A 253 59.39 30.39 -26.86
N SER A 254 60.38 30.33 -25.98
CA SER A 254 61.75 30.77 -26.31
C SER A 254 62.43 29.81 -27.28
N GLY A 255 62.26 28.49 -27.12
CA GLY A 255 62.77 27.48 -28.04
C GLY A 255 62.19 27.60 -29.47
N VAL A 256 60.91 27.95 -29.60
CA VAL A 256 60.30 28.23 -30.91
C VAL A 256 60.91 29.47 -31.58
N ALA A 257 61.28 30.49 -30.80
CA ALA A 257 61.96 31.68 -31.33
C ALA A 257 63.37 31.33 -31.86
N ASP A 258 64.11 30.45 -31.16
CA ASP A 258 65.42 29.97 -31.60
C ASP A 258 65.33 29.10 -32.86
N LEU A 259 64.33 28.21 -32.95
CA LEU A 259 64.09 27.41 -34.16
C LEU A 259 63.73 28.26 -35.37
N LYS A 260 62.95 29.34 -35.17
CA LYS A 260 62.60 30.28 -36.25
C LYS A 260 63.84 31.00 -36.80
N LYS A 261 64.82 31.29 -35.94
CA LYS A 261 66.11 31.88 -36.34
C LYS A 261 66.96 30.88 -37.15
N LEU A 262 66.98 29.62 -36.73
CA LEU A 262 67.72 28.55 -37.42
C LEU A 262 67.12 28.22 -38.80
N ALA A 263 65.79 28.27 -38.92
CA ALA A 263 65.09 28.09 -40.19
C ALA A 263 65.46 29.17 -41.22
N ALA A 264 65.55 30.44 -40.81
CA ALA A 264 65.97 31.54 -41.69
C ALA A 264 67.43 31.40 -42.18
N GLU A 265 68.29 30.78 -41.37
CA GLU A 265 69.69 30.52 -41.73
C GLU A 265 69.82 29.36 -42.73
N LEU A 266 68.95 28.34 -42.61
CA LEU A 266 68.84 27.23 -43.56
C LEU A 266 68.32 27.66 -44.94
N GLU A 267 67.34 28.58 -44.96
CA GLU A 267 66.74 29.08 -46.20
C GLU A 267 67.77 29.84 -47.05
N LYS A 268 68.64 30.63 -46.41
CA LYS A 268 69.78 31.29 -47.07
C LYS A 268 70.78 30.27 -47.66
N HIS A 269 71.03 29.17 -46.97
CA HIS A 269 71.99 28.16 -47.45
C HIS A 269 71.42 27.32 -48.62
N SER A 270 70.10 27.16 -48.68
CA SER A 270 69.38 26.55 -49.81
C SER A 270 69.56 27.37 -51.10
N GLU A 271 69.47 28.71 -51.02
CA GLU A 271 69.66 29.59 -52.17
C GLU A 271 71.10 29.53 -52.74
N GLU A 272 72.12 29.41 -51.87
CA GLU A 272 73.51 29.22 -52.31
C GLU A 272 73.74 27.86 -53.00
N MET A 273 73.12 26.78 -52.52
CA MET A 273 73.23 25.46 -53.16
C MET A 273 72.56 25.42 -54.54
N GLY A 274 71.41 26.10 -54.72
CA GLY A 274 70.73 26.17 -56.02
C GLY A 274 71.60 26.78 -57.14
N THR A 275 72.44 27.77 -56.82
CA THR A 275 73.38 28.36 -57.81
C THR A 275 74.51 27.42 -58.22
N ARG A 276 74.92 26.48 -57.35
CA ARG A 276 75.96 25.49 -57.65
C ARG A 276 75.43 24.37 -58.54
N ASP A 277 74.17 23.97 -58.36
CA ASP A 277 73.54 22.90 -59.13
C ASP A 277 73.41 23.26 -60.62
N VAL A 278 72.95 24.48 -60.92
CA VAL A 278 72.84 25.01 -62.30
C VAL A 278 74.20 25.06 -63.01
N LYS A 279 75.31 25.18 -62.26
CA LYS A 279 76.67 25.18 -62.81
C LYS A 279 77.18 23.77 -63.12
N LEU A 280 76.77 22.77 -62.33
CA LEU A 280 77.11 21.36 -62.55
C LEU A 280 76.34 20.77 -63.74
N GLU A 281 75.07 21.14 -63.92
CA GLU A 281 74.24 20.67 -65.03
C GLU A 281 74.80 21.10 -66.40
N ARG A 282 75.30 22.35 -66.49
CA ARG A 282 75.97 22.88 -67.69
C ARG A 282 77.30 22.19 -68.01
N LEU A 283 77.96 21.56 -67.03
CA LEU A 283 79.16 20.76 -67.24
C LEU A 283 78.81 19.33 -67.66
N ALA A 284 77.71 18.77 -67.16
CA ALA A 284 77.22 17.44 -67.53
C ALA A 284 76.85 17.38 -69.03
N ASP A 285 76.13 18.37 -69.56
CA ASP A 285 75.78 18.45 -70.99
C ASP A 285 77.02 18.49 -71.90
N LYS A 286 78.07 19.17 -71.44
CA LYS A 286 79.32 19.32 -72.19
C LYS A 286 80.10 18.00 -72.24
N LEU A 287 80.07 17.23 -71.16
CA LEU A 287 80.66 15.90 -71.07
C LEU A 287 79.90 14.90 -71.96
N GLU A 288 78.57 14.93 -71.95
CA GLU A 288 77.75 14.02 -72.77
C GLU A 288 78.02 14.18 -74.28
N HIS A 289 78.22 15.42 -74.75
CA HIS A 289 78.62 15.67 -76.13
C HIS A 289 80.01 15.07 -76.45
N GLN A 290 80.98 15.19 -75.53
CA GLN A 290 82.30 14.61 -75.74
C GLN A 290 82.27 13.07 -75.75
N THR A 291 81.44 12.45 -74.92
CA THR A 291 81.27 10.98 -74.89
C THR A 291 80.72 10.45 -76.22
N LYS A 292 79.72 11.12 -76.81
CA LYS A 292 79.12 10.72 -78.11
C LYS A 292 80.13 10.78 -79.27
N GLU A 293 81.01 11.77 -79.30
CA GLU A 293 82.04 11.87 -80.36
C GLU A 293 83.14 10.80 -80.17
N LEU A 294 83.47 10.47 -78.92
CA LEU A 294 84.47 9.44 -78.60
C LEU A 294 83.98 8.02 -78.94
N GLU A 295 82.70 7.70 -78.71
CA GLU A 295 82.10 6.43 -79.14
C GLU A 295 82.11 6.26 -80.66
N LYS A 296 81.86 7.34 -81.40
CA LYS A 296 81.92 7.32 -82.87
C LYS A 296 83.32 7.00 -83.38
N GLN A 297 84.35 7.62 -82.80
CA GLN A 297 85.76 7.33 -83.11
C GLN A 297 86.13 5.89 -82.76
N HIS A 298 85.70 5.39 -81.60
CA HIS A 298 85.94 4.02 -81.17
C HIS A 298 85.35 2.99 -82.17
N SER A 299 84.12 3.23 -82.64
CA SER A 299 83.44 2.35 -83.60
C SER A 299 84.12 2.27 -84.99
N GLN A 300 84.79 3.33 -85.42
CA GLN A 300 85.58 3.33 -86.66
C GLN A 300 86.90 2.59 -86.47
N PHE A 301 87.59 2.82 -85.35
CA PHE A 301 88.85 2.15 -85.04
C PHE A 301 88.67 0.62 -84.90
N GLN A 302 87.60 0.17 -84.25
CA GLN A 302 87.31 -1.25 -84.05
C GLN A 302 87.06 -2.00 -85.37
N ARG A 303 86.38 -1.37 -86.35
CA ARG A 303 86.21 -1.91 -87.71
C ARG A 303 87.54 -2.07 -88.45
N HIS A 304 88.44 -1.11 -88.27
CA HIS A 304 89.76 -1.17 -88.89
C HIS A 304 90.61 -2.31 -88.31
N PHE A 305 90.55 -2.48 -86.98
CA PHE A 305 91.29 -3.53 -86.28
C PHE A 305 90.84 -4.95 -86.68
N GLN A 306 89.53 -5.16 -86.88
CA GLN A 306 88.99 -6.46 -87.32
C GLN A 306 89.44 -6.86 -88.74
N ASN A 307 89.47 -5.91 -89.68
CA ASN A 307 89.95 -6.16 -91.04
C ASN A 307 91.45 -6.49 -91.08
N MET A 308 92.25 -5.80 -90.26
CA MET A 308 93.68 -6.06 -90.12
C MET A 308 93.95 -7.46 -89.55
N TYR A 309 93.20 -7.88 -88.52
CA TYR A 309 93.35 -9.21 -87.91
C TYR A 309 93.07 -10.35 -88.90
N LEU A 310 92.04 -10.23 -89.75
CA LEU A 310 91.76 -11.23 -90.79
C LEU A 310 92.88 -11.35 -91.85
N SER A 311 93.55 -10.24 -92.18
CA SER A 311 94.66 -10.23 -93.14
C SER A 311 95.89 -10.98 -92.59
N VAL A 312 96.21 -10.75 -91.31
CA VAL A 312 97.35 -11.40 -90.62
C VAL A 312 97.15 -12.91 -90.48
N VAL A 313 95.93 -13.38 -90.20
CA VAL A 313 95.61 -14.81 -90.12
C VAL A 313 95.76 -15.49 -91.49
N LYS A 314 95.37 -14.82 -92.59
CA LYS A 314 95.59 -15.33 -93.95
C LYS A 314 97.08 -15.43 -94.31
N GLN A 315 97.89 -14.42 -93.96
CA GLN A 315 99.34 -14.46 -94.20
C GLN A 315 100.03 -15.55 -93.39
N LYS A 316 99.65 -15.76 -92.12
CA LYS A 316 100.23 -16.80 -91.26
C LYS A 316 99.99 -18.22 -91.80
N LYS A 317 98.88 -18.46 -92.49
CA LYS A 317 98.55 -19.75 -93.13
C LYS A 317 99.35 -20.02 -94.41
N MET A 318 99.84 -18.98 -95.09
CA MET A 318 100.75 -19.12 -96.24
C MET A 318 102.19 -19.40 -95.79
N VAL A 319 102.65 -18.75 -94.71
CA VAL A 319 104.01 -18.92 -94.18
C VAL A 319 104.24 -20.36 -93.70
N THR A 320 103.29 -20.98 -93.00
CA THR A 320 103.42 -22.37 -92.53
C THR A 320 103.44 -23.39 -93.68
N LYS A 321 102.80 -23.07 -94.81
CA LYS A 321 102.84 -23.92 -96.02
C LYS A 321 104.20 -23.82 -96.75
N LEU A 322 104.86 -22.67 -96.64
CA LEU A 322 106.18 -22.41 -97.21
C LEU A 322 107.31 -23.04 -96.38
N GLU A 323 107.19 -23.03 -95.05
CA GLU A 323 108.15 -23.68 -94.13
C GLU A 323 108.21 -25.20 -94.31
N ALA A 324 107.06 -25.87 -94.48
CA ALA A 324 107.02 -27.32 -94.74
C ALA A 324 107.71 -27.71 -96.06
N HIS A 325 107.65 -26.85 -97.07
CA HIS A 325 108.32 -27.06 -98.36
C HIS A 325 109.84 -26.86 -98.27
N CYS A 326 110.30 -25.97 -97.38
CA CYS A 326 111.72 -25.69 -97.16
C CYS A 326 112.43 -26.86 -96.46
N GLU A 327 111.80 -27.47 -95.44
CA GLU A 327 112.36 -28.65 -94.77
C GLU A 327 112.50 -29.88 -95.69
N GLN A 328 111.59 -30.04 -96.64
CA GLN A 328 111.67 -31.10 -97.65
C GLN A 328 112.87 -30.89 -98.60
N MET A 329 113.15 -29.64 -98.95
CA MET A 329 114.27 -29.27 -99.82
C MET A 329 115.62 -29.53 -99.14
N VAL A 330 115.76 -29.20 -97.86
CA VAL A 330 116.99 -29.41 -97.07
C VAL A 330 117.35 -30.90 -96.98
N ARG A 331 116.37 -31.79 -96.75
CA ARG A 331 116.62 -33.24 -96.72
C ARG A 331 117.09 -33.81 -98.06
N ARG A 332 116.66 -33.20 -99.17
CA ARG A 332 117.07 -33.58 -100.53
C ARG A 332 118.52 -33.16 -100.80
N ASN A 333 118.92 -31.99 -100.31
CA ASN A 333 120.28 -31.47 -100.46
C ASN A 333 121.32 -32.29 -99.66
N ALA A 334 120.98 -32.72 -98.45
CA ALA A 334 121.85 -33.59 -97.64
C ALA A 334 122.15 -34.95 -98.30
N ARG A 335 121.20 -35.50 -99.07
CA ARG A 335 121.41 -36.74 -99.85
C ARG A 335 122.31 -36.55 -101.07
N LEU A 336 122.29 -35.35 -101.67
CA LEU A 336 123.15 -35.01 -102.81
C LEU A 336 124.60 -34.78 -102.39
N GLU A 337 124.85 -34.18 -101.21
CA GLU A 337 126.22 -34.01 -100.71
C GLU A 337 126.90 -35.34 -100.37
N ALA A 338 126.17 -36.31 -99.80
CA ALA A 338 126.71 -37.65 -99.55
C ALA A 338 127.10 -38.38 -100.86
N ALA A 339 126.40 -38.12 -101.96
CA ALA A 339 126.75 -38.64 -103.28
C ALA A 339 127.99 -37.95 -103.87
N ALA A 340 128.17 -36.64 -103.64
CA ALA A 340 129.31 -35.87 -104.11
C ALA A 340 130.64 -36.30 -103.45
N VAL A 341 130.63 -36.63 -102.16
CA VAL A 341 131.82 -37.14 -101.44
C VAL A 341 132.29 -38.48 -102.02
N LYS A 342 131.36 -39.33 -102.45
CA LYS A 342 131.67 -40.64 -103.06
C LYS A 342 132.30 -40.51 -104.45
N VAL A 343 131.92 -39.46 -105.20
CA VAL A 343 132.52 -39.14 -106.51
C VAL A 343 133.91 -38.51 -106.33
N GLY A 344 134.12 -37.71 -105.28
CA GLY A 344 135.45 -37.14 -104.96
C GLY A 344 136.53 -38.19 -104.65
N HIS A 345 136.18 -39.34 -104.07
CA HIS A 345 137.13 -40.45 -103.90
C HIS A 345 137.48 -41.14 -105.22
N LYS A 346 136.55 -41.25 -106.17
CA LYS A 346 136.86 -41.75 -107.53
C LYS A 346 137.75 -40.78 -108.33
N ALA A 347 137.65 -39.48 -108.08
CA ALA A 347 138.48 -38.47 -108.74
C ALA A 347 139.95 -38.56 -108.29
N LYS A 348 140.23 -38.85 -107.01
CA LYS A 348 141.60 -39.05 -106.50
C LYS A 348 142.28 -40.32 -107.05
N GLU A 349 141.50 -41.37 -107.35
CA GLU A 349 142.02 -42.57 -108.01
C GLU A 349 142.38 -42.30 -109.49
N SER A 350 141.60 -41.45 -110.16
CA SER A 350 141.81 -41.07 -111.57
C SER A 350 143.03 -40.15 -111.77
N GLU A 351 143.30 -39.24 -110.82
CA GLU A 351 144.53 -38.43 -110.84
C GLU A 351 145.80 -39.28 -110.71
N LYS A 352 145.75 -40.37 -109.94
CA LYS A 352 146.85 -41.32 -109.78
C LYS A 352 147.16 -42.08 -111.09
N GLN A 353 146.13 -42.46 -111.84
CA GLN A 353 146.31 -43.09 -113.16
C GLN A 353 146.81 -42.10 -114.22
N LYS A 354 146.52 -40.81 -114.09
CA LYS A 354 146.98 -39.78 -115.03
C LYS A 354 148.46 -39.44 -114.85
N SER A 355 148.98 -39.45 -113.62
CA SER A 355 150.42 -39.28 -113.37
C SER A 355 151.27 -40.39 -114.00
N GLU A 356 150.75 -41.62 -114.05
CA GLU A 356 151.42 -42.76 -114.72
C GLU A 356 151.38 -42.71 -116.26
N LEU A 357 150.48 -41.90 -116.84
CA LEU A 357 150.39 -41.69 -118.29
C LEU A 357 151.31 -40.56 -118.78
N LYS A 358 151.67 -39.64 -117.88
CA LYS A 358 152.65 -38.57 -118.13
C LYS A 358 154.05 -39.15 -118.28
N GLU A 359 154.37 -40.19 -117.52
CA GLU A 359 155.66 -40.88 -117.58
C GLU A 359 155.84 -41.70 -118.87
N ARG A 360 154.74 -42.19 -119.47
CA ARG A 360 154.75 -43.04 -120.66
C ARG A 360 154.81 -42.30 -122.00
N HIS A 361 154.48 -41.01 -122.03
CA HIS A 361 154.57 -40.22 -123.27
C HIS A 361 155.90 -39.49 -123.40
N GLU A 362 156.59 -39.24 -122.28
CA GLU A 362 158.00 -38.83 -122.25
C GLU A 362 158.93 -39.97 -122.76
N GLU A 363 158.51 -41.25 -122.60
CA GLU A 363 159.19 -42.41 -123.20
C GLU A 363 158.93 -42.60 -124.71
N MET A 364 157.86 -42.00 -125.29
CA MET A 364 157.63 -41.98 -126.75
C MET A 364 158.19 -40.72 -127.43
N ALA A 365 159.15 -40.06 -126.78
CA ALA A 365 159.98 -39.01 -127.38
C ALA A 365 161.20 -39.55 -128.14
N GLU A 366 161.47 -40.87 -128.23
CA GLU A 366 162.79 -41.36 -128.72
C GLU A 366 162.78 -42.51 -129.74
N GLN A 367 161.64 -42.84 -130.38
CA GLN A 367 161.58 -43.84 -131.47
C GLN A 367 160.66 -43.46 -132.65
N THR A 368 160.77 -42.28 -133.26
CA THR A 368 160.43 -42.12 -134.69
C THR A 368 161.13 -40.93 -135.34
N GLU A 369 162.45 -41.03 -135.44
CA GLU A 369 163.29 -40.27 -136.37
C GLU A 369 163.29 -41.03 -137.72
N ALA A 370 162.35 -40.72 -138.63
CA ALA A 370 162.42 -40.96 -140.08
C ALA A 370 161.14 -40.48 -140.80
N VAL A 371 161.31 -39.83 -141.96
CA VAL A 371 160.30 -39.55 -143.02
C VAL A 371 159.59 -38.17 -142.91
N VAL A 372 160.18 -37.10 -143.49
CA VAL A 372 159.88 -36.47 -144.83
C VAL A 372 158.82 -35.34 -144.70
N VAL A 373 159.15 -34.05 -144.81
CA VAL A 373 159.59 -33.23 -145.97
C VAL A 373 158.40 -32.68 -146.79
N GLU A 374 158.43 -31.35 -147.00
CA GLU A 374 157.76 -30.56 -148.06
C GLU A 374 156.22 -30.53 -148.05
N THR A 375 155.51 -29.47 -148.41
CA THR A 375 155.69 -28.37 -149.40
C THR A 375 154.74 -27.24 -148.96
N GLU A 376 155.09 -25.94 -149.06
CA GLU A 376 154.82 -25.07 -150.23
C GLU A 376 153.32 -25.08 -150.64
N GLU A 377 152.62 -23.98 -150.91
CA GLU A 377 152.98 -22.72 -151.54
C GLU A 377 151.72 -21.82 -151.60
N ALA A 378 151.91 -20.52 -151.84
CA ALA A 378 151.07 -19.67 -152.72
C ALA A 378 149.56 -19.46 -152.39
N GLU A 379 148.88 -18.33 -152.65
CA GLU A 379 149.18 -17.01 -153.19
C GLU A 379 147.85 -16.21 -153.10
N LYS A 380 147.98 -14.89 -153.19
CA LYS A 380 146.96 -13.88 -153.60
C LYS A 380 146.26 -14.28 -154.93
N PRO A 381 145.47 -13.42 -155.62
CA PRO A 381 144.53 -12.34 -155.29
C PRO A 381 143.24 -12.40 -156.19
N SER A 382 142.59 -11.24 -156.34
CA SER A 382 141.81 -10.71 -157.48
C SER A 382 140.28 -10.84 -157.47
N GLU A 383 139.67 -9.67 -157.27
CA GLU A 383 138.58 -9.08 -158.08
C GLU A 383 138.38 -9.73 -159.46
N GLU A 384 137.13 -9.95 -159.88
CA GLU A 384 136.38 -9.08 -160.80
C GLU A 384 135.18 -9.84 -161.43
N SER A 385 134.11 -9.07 -161.72
CA SER A 385 132.94 -9.31 -162.59
C SER A 385 131.61 -9.83 -161.99
N ASP A 386 130.61 -8.94 -162.17
CA ASP A 386 129.14 -8.96 -162.06
C ASP A 386 128.40 -8.89 -160.70
#